data_AF-A0A3A2J6P7-F1
#
_entry.id   AF-A0A3A2J6P7-F1
#
_cell.length_a   1.000
_cell.length_b   1.000
_cell.length_c   1.000
_cell.angle_alpha   90.00
_cell.angle_beta   90.00
_cell.angle_gamma   90.00
#
_symmetry.space_group_name_H-M   'P 1'
#
loop_
_entity.id
_entity.type
_entity.pdbx_description
1 polymer ?
#
loop_
_entity_poly.entity_id
_entity_poly.type
_entity_poly.pdbx_seq_one_letter_code
_entity_poly.pdbx_strand_id
1 'polypeptide(L)' 'MRIILLGSPGSGKGTQAQFITQKYAIVQISTGDMLRAAVRAGTPMGIAAKQVMD' A
#
# COMPACT_ATOMS: atom_id res chain seq x y z
N MET A 1 -17.63 1.06 -1.09
CA MET A 1 -17.17 1.08 0.33
C MET A 1 -15.74 1.59 0.38
N ARG A 2 -15.35 2.36 1.42
CA ARG A 2 -13.98 2.90 1.58
C ARG A 2 -13.50 2.59 2.99
N ILE A 3 -12.36 1.90 3.13
CA ILE A 3 -11.86 1.38 4.41
C ILE A 3 -10.39 1.79 4.58
N ILE A 4 -10.03 2.19 5.79
CA ILE A 4 -8.63 2.29 6.24
C ILE A 4 -8.37 1.13 7.20
N LEU A 5 -7.35 0.32 6.93
CA LEU A 5 -6.98 -0.83 7.77
C LEU A 5 -5.71 -0.53 8.57
N LEU A 6 -5.86 -0.41 9.89
CA LEU A 6 -4.78 -0.10 10.83
C LEU A 6 -4.33 -1.35 11.60
N GLY A 7 -3.08 -1.33 12.10
CA GLY A 7 -2.50 -2.44 12.87
C GLY A 7 -0.97 -2.45 12.82
N SER A 8 -0.34 -3.08 13.81
CA SER A 8 1.12 -3.16 13.93
C SER A 8 1.77 -4.06 12.86
N PRO A 9 3.09 -3.96 12.61
CA PRO A 9 3.83 -4.95 11.83
C PRO A 9 3.58 -6.37 12.37
N GLY A 10 3.36 -7.35 11.48
CA GLY A 10 3.05 -8.73 11.88
C GLY A 10 1.61 -9.00 12.32
N SER A 11 0.74 -7.98 12.46
CA SER A 11 -0.64 -8.17 12.96
C SER A 11 -1.63 -8.82 11.97
N GLY A 12 -1.16 -9.34 10.83
CA GLY A 12 -2.02 -9.99 9.83
C GLY A 12 -2.88 -9.07 8.96
N LYS A 13 -2.59 -7.75 8.90
CA LYS A 13 -3.37 -6.80 8.07
C LYS A 13 -3.51 -7.22 6.61
N GLY A 14 -2.43 -7.72 5.99
CA GLY A 14 -2.45 -8.14 4.59
C GLY A 14 -3.46 -9.26 4.34
N THR A 15 -3.48 -10.27 5.22
CA THR A 15 -4.44 -11.38 5.19
C THR A 15 -5.87 -10.88 5.31
N GLN A 16 -6.14 -9.96 6.24
CA GLN A 16 -7.47 -9.39 6.42
C GLN A 16 -7.87 -8.50 5.24
N ALA A 17 -6.95 -7.72 4.66
CA ALA A 17 -7.22 -6.91 3.48
C ALA A 17 -7.61 -7.78 2.27
N GLN A 18 -6.94 -8.92 2.06
CA GLN A 18 -7.31 -9.88 1.01
C GLN A 18 -8.72 -10.44 1.20
N PHE A 19 -9.09 -10.80 2.43
CA PHE A 19 -10.45 -11.27 2.72
C PHE A 19 -11.50 -10.18 2.45
N ILE A 20 -11.25 -8.94 2.87
CA ILE A 20 -12.17 -7.81 2.68
C ILE A 20 -12.33 -7.47 1.19
N THR A 21 -11.23 -7.43 0.44
CA THR A 21 -11.27 -7.13 -1.00
C THR A 21 -12.07 -8.15 -1.79
N GLN A 22 -11.89 -9.44 -1.51
CA GLN A 22 -12.68 -10.52 -2.12
C GLN A 22 -14.17 -10.44 -1.75
N LYS A 23 -14.47 -10.26 -0.46
CA LYS A 23 -15.86 -10.24 0.03
C LYS A 23 -16.68 -9.09 -0.54
N TYR A 24 -16.08 -7.92 -0.71
CA TYR A 24 -16.78 -6.70 -1.08
C TYR A 24 -16.44 -6.19 -2.49
N ALA A 25 -15.68 -6.97 -3.27
CA ALA A 25 -15.21 -6.62 -4.61
C ALA A 25 -14.58 -5.22 -4.67
N ILE A 26 -13.74 -4.89 -3.70
CA ILE A 26 -12.99 -3.62 -3.65
C ILE A 26 -11.50 -3.89 -3.87
N VAL A 27 -10.77 -2.89 -4.36
CA VAL A 27 -9.31 -2.99 -4.55
C VAL A 27 -8.56 -2.63 -3.27
N GLN A 28 -7.45 -3.33 -3.02
CA GLN A 28 -6.51 -2.94 -1.96
C GLN A 28 -5.57 -1.87 -2.51
N ILE A 29 -5.36 -0.81 -1.72
CA ILE A 29 -4.36 0.21 -1.99
C ILE A 29 -3.34 0.17 -0.86
N SER A 30 -2.06 0.02 -1.21
CA SER A 30 -0.93 -0.09 -0.28
C SER A 30 0.03 1.06 -0.53
N THR A 31 0.17 1.98 0.43
CA THR A 31 1.06 3.15 0.31
C THR A 31 2.51 2.74 0.06
N GLY A 32 2.97 1.68 0.73
CA GLY A 32 4.32 1.14 0.53
C GLY A 32 4.55 0.64 -0.90
N ASP A 33 3.58 -0.06 -1.50
CA ASP A 33 3.72 -0.56 -2.87
C ASP A 33 3.62 0.56 -3.90
N MET A 34 2.72 1.54 -3.68
CA MET A 34 2.61 2.73 -4.52
C MET A 34 3.91 3.53 -4.54
N LEU A 35 4.51 3.77 -3.37
CA LEU A 35 5.78 4.50 -3.26
C LEU A 35 6.91 3.73 -3.94
N ARG A 36 7.06 2.43 -3.66
CA ARG A 36 8.07 1.59 -4.33
C ARG A 36 7.89 1.54 -5.85
N ALA A 37 6.65 1.48 -6.34
CA ALA A 37 6.34 1.52 -7.76
C ALA A 37 6.71 2.86 -8.38
N ALA A 38 6.37 3.98 -7.73
CA ALA A 38 6.72 5.32 -8.19
C ALA A 38 8.24 5.54 -8.27
N VAL A 39 8.99 5.02 -7.29
CA VAL A 39 10.47 5.03 -7.27
C VAL A 39 11.03 4.22 -8.44
N ARG A 40 10.55 2.99 -8.65
CA ARG A 40 10.99 2.13 -9.77
C ARG A 40 10.69 2.75 -11.13
N ALA A 41 9.56 3.44 -11.26
CA ALA A 41 9.15 4.11 -12.49
C ALA A 41 9.88 5.45 -12.73
N GLY A 42 10.71 5.91 -11.78
CA GLY A 42 11.47 7.17 -11.93
C GLY A 42 10.59 8.42 -12.06
N THR A 43 9.37 8.38 -11.53
CA THR A 43 8.46 9.54 -11.58
C THR A 43 9.02 10.68 -10.72
N PRO A 44 8.65 11.95 -10.97
CA PRO A 44 9.09 13.06 -10.11
C PRO A 44 8.81 12.83 -8.62
N MET A 45 7.63 12.27 -8.32
CA MET A 45 7.25 11.88 -6.97
C MET A 45 8.08 10.71 -6.44
N GLY A 46 8.39 9.72 -7.29
CA GLY A 46 9.26 8.61 -6.94
C GLY A 46 10.69 9.03 -6.61
N ILE A 47 11.24 9.98 -7.36
CA ILE A 47 12.57 10.54 -7.10
C ILE A 47 12.59 11.25 -5.74
N ALA A 48 11.58 12.07 -5.45
CA ALA A 48 11.44 12.74 -4.16
C ALA A 48 11.25 11.74 -3.00
N ALA A 49 10.40 10.72 -3.19
CA ALA A 49 10.18 9.68 -2.18
C ALA A 49 11.45 8.87 -1.90
N LYS A 50 12.26 8.58 -2.92
CA LYS A 50 13.51 7.83 -2.76
C LYS A 50 14.47 8.50 -1.77
N GLN A 51 14.53 9.83 -1.74
CA GLN A 51 15.43 10.59 -0.87
C GLN A 51 15.17 10.38 0.64
N VAL A 52 13.99 9.87 1.01
CA VAL A 52 13.56 9.68 2.41
C VAL A 52 13.25 8.22 2.77
N MET A 53 13.33 7.30 1.79
CA MET A 53 13.05 5.88 1.99
C MET A 53 14.31 5.05 2.29
N ASP A 54 15.49 5.62 2.05
CA ASP A 54 16.81 5.08 2.43
C ASP A 54 17.17 5.55 3.85
#